data_AF-A0A958ISA2-F1
#
_entry.id   AF-A0A958ISA2-F1
#
_cell.length_a   1.000
_cell.length_b   1.000
_cell.length_c   1.000
_cell.angle_alpha   90.00
_cell.angle_beta   90.00
_cell.angle_gamma   90.00
#
_symmetry.space_group_name_H-M   'P 1'
#
loop_
_entity.id
_entity.type
_entity.pdbx_description
1 polymer ?
#
loop_
_entity_poly.entity_id
_entity_poly.type
_entity_poly.pdbx_seq_one_letter_code
_entity_poly.pdbx_strand_id
1 'polypeptide(L)'
;YGWGDLDLGHGFYEVDYLPENDRVRYTISPAARREVLKRLLALNHERHEEEVKAGLWDKGGKGKKGKKGKKGKAKDERQGGFEF
;
A
#
# COMPACT_ATOMS: atom_id res chain seq x y z
N TYR A 1 14.06 -3.61 -6.29
CA TYR A 1 14.07 -2.30 -6.99
C TYR A 1 15.42 -1.97 -7.63
N GLY A 2 16.57 -2.48 -7.15
CA GLY A 2 17.85 -2.32 -7.86
C GLY A 2 18.43 -0.91 -7.87
N TRP A 3 17.93 0.00 -7.03
CA TRP A 3 18.32 1.41 -6.98
C TRP A 3 19.60 1.68 -6.18
N GLY A 4 20.60 0.79 -6.30
CA GLY A 4 21.88 0.96 -5.62
C GLY A 4 22.70 2.15 -6.15
N ASP A 5 22.29 2.71 -7.28
CA ASP A 5 22.86 3.91 -7.91
C ASP A 5 22.37 5.22 -7.26
N LEU A 6 21.35 5.17 -6.41
CA LEU A 6 20.77 6.36 -5.82
C LEU A 6 21.63 6.82 -4.63
N ASP A 7 22.21 8.02 -4.73
CA ASP A 7 22.75 8.68 -3.55
C ASP A 7 21.59 9.18 -2.67
N LEU A 8 21.35 8.45 -1.59
CA LEU A 8 20.30 8.76 -0.64
C LEU A 8 20.63 10.00 0.20
N GLY A 9 21.92 10.35 0.35
CA GLY A 9 22.36 11.48 1.16
C GLY A 9 21.69 11.50 2.53
N HIS A 10 21.85 10.43 3.32
CA HIS A 10 21.21 10.32 4.64
C HIS A 10 21.70 11.43 5.57
N GLY A 11 20.77 12.08 6.26
CA GLY A 11 21.08 13.17 7.17
C GLY A 11 19.86 13.69 7.89
N PHE A 12 20.04 14.78 8.63
CA PHE A 12 18.93 15.48 9.27
C PHE A 12 18.39 16.55 8.34
N TYR A 13 17.12 16.40 7.96
CA TYR A 13 16.43 17.34 7.09
C TYR A 13 15.15 17.85 7.75
N GLU A 14 14.81 19.09 7.41
CA GLU A 14 13.54 19.69 7.79
C GLU A 14 12.39 19.07 7.00
N VAL A 15 11.29 18.89 7.71
CA VAL A 15 10.10 18.25 7.22
C VAL A 15 8.91 19.18 7.46
N ASP A 16 8.23 19.51 6.37
CA ASP A 16 7.15 20.48 6.28
C ASP A 16 5.82 20.00 6.88
N TYR A 17 5.60 18.68 6.94
CA TYR A 17 4.38 18.10 7.54
C TYR A 17 4.38 18.06 9.08
N LEU A 18 5.43 18.57 9.74
CA LEU A 18 5.55 18.62 11.19
C LEU A 18 5.46 20.05 11.75
N PRO A 19 5.08 20.22 13.02
CA PRO A 19 5.10 21.52 13.70
C PRO A 19 6.52 22.12 13.78
N GLU A 20 6.64 23.44 13.75
CA GLU A 20 7.91 24.20 13.75
C GLU A 20 8.88 23.80 14.85
N ASN A 21 8.34 23.48 16.03
CA ASN A 21 9.13 23.11 17.20
C ASN A 21 9.86 21.76 17.04
N ASP A 22 9.49 20.93 16.07
CA ASP A 22 10.08 19.60 15.86
C ASP A 22 9.98 19.14 14.40
N ARG A 23 10.63 19.88 13.49
CA ARG A 23 10.65 19.57 12.03
C ARG A 23 11.83 18.75 11.55
N VAL A 24 12.85 18.53 12.38
CA VAL A 24 14.09 17.89 11.94
C VAL A 24 13.94 16.37 12.09
N ARG A 25 14.12 15.63 10.99
CA ARG A 25 14.06 14.17 10.98
C ARG A 25 15.30 13.59 10.32
N TYR A 26 15.73 12.43 10.77
CA TYR A 26 16.75 11.66 10.07
C TYR A 26 16.12 10.99 8.85
N THR A 27 16.44 11.48 7.65
CA THR A 27 15.82 11.09 6.39
C THR A 27 16.84 11.16 5.25
N ILE A 28 16.44 10.68 4.07
CA ILE A 28 17.16 10.89 2.81
C ILE A 28 17.07 12.36 2.38
N SER A 29 17.99 12.77 1.50
CA SER A 29 17.99 14.12 0.96
C SER A 29 16.67 14.45 0.24
N PRO A 30 16.21 15.71 0.26
CA PRO A 30 15.00 16.11 -0.47
C PRO A 30 15.08 15.85 -1.98
N ALA A 31 16.29 15.79 -2.54
CA ALA A 31 16.54 15.40 -3.92
C ALA A 31 16.35 13.89 -4.13
N ALA A 32 16.95 13.07 -3.27
CA ALA A 32 16.78 11.62 -3.28
C ALA A 32 15.30 11.23 -3.11
N ARG A 33 14.57 11.89 -2.20
CA ARG A 33 13.13 11.68 -2.00
C ARG A 33 12.33 11.91 -3.28
N ARG A 34 12.62 12.98 -4.02
CA ARG A 34 11.96 13.27 -5.29
C ARG A 34 12.26 12.21 -6.35
N GLU A 35 13.51 11.76 -6.44
CA GLU A 35 13.91 10.74 -7.41
C GLU A 35 13.29 9.37 -7.10
N VAL A 36 13.25 8.97 -5.82
CA VAL A 36 12.52 7.77 -5.37
C VAL A 36 11.05 7.83 -5.80
N LEU A 37 10.37 8.94 -5.52
CA LEU A 37 8.96 9.11 -5.87
C LEU A 37 8.73 9.05 -7.38
N LYS A 38 9.64 9.62 -8.18
CA LYS A 38 9.57 9.55 -9.64
C LYS A 38 9.68 8.12 -10.16
N ARG A 39 10.66 7.35 -9.65
CA ARG A 39 10.84 5.94 -10.03
C ARG A 39 9.66 5.08 -9.58
N LEU A 40 9.14 5.31 -8.37
CA LEU A 40 7.93 4.64 -7.89
C LEU A 40 6.71 4.95 -8.74
N LEU A 41 6.53 6.22 -9.15
CA LEU A 41 5.42 6.63 -10.00
C LEU A 41 5.47 5.93 -11.36
N ALA A 42 6.64 5.88 -11.98
CA ALA A 42 6.84 5.17 -13.25
C ALA A 42 6.46 3.67 -13.13
N LEU A 43 6.97 2.99 -12.10
CA LEU A 43 6.61 1.59 -11.83
C LEU A 43 5.12 1.40 -11.53
N ASN A 44 4.49 2.38 -10.89
CA ASN A 44 3.06 2.34 -10.62
C ASN A 44 2.26 2.40 -11.93
N HIS A 45 2.63 3.29 -12.86
CA HIS A 45 2.00 3.35 -14.19
C HIS A 45 2.15 2.03 -14.96
N GLU A 46 3.34 1.45 -15.01
CA GLU A 46 3.58 0.16 -15.69
C GLU A 46 2.69 -0.96 -15.11
N ARG A 47 2.67 -1.09 -13.78
CA ARG A 47 1.84 -2.10 -13.10
C ARG A 47 0.36 -1.82 -13.27
N HIS A 48 -0.06 -0.56 -13.24
CA HIS A 48 -1.45 -0.17 -13.43
C HIS A 48 -1.94 -0.58 -14.83
N GLU A 49 -1.12 -0.36 -15.86
CA GLU A 49 -1.45 -0.81 -17.21
C GLU A 49 -1.57 -2.33 -17.31
N GLU A 50 -0.69 -3.09 -16.64
CA GLU A 50 -0.77 -4.55 -16.55
C GLU A 50 -2.04 -5.01 -15.83
N GLU A 51 -2.39 -4.39 -14.69
CA GLU A 51 -3.60 -4.70 -13.93
C GLU A 51 -4.89 -4.36 -14.69
N VAL A 52 -4.88 -3.26 -15.46
CA VAL A 52 -5.98 -2.89 -16.37
C VAL A 52 -6.12 -3.93 -17.48
N LYS A 53 -5.01 -4.35 -18.12
CA LYS A 53 -5.03 -5.39 -19.15
C LYS A 53 -5.49 -6.74 -18.60
N ALA A 54 -5.12 -7.07 -17.37
CA ALA A 54 -5.56 -8.27 -16.67
C ALA A 54 -7.02 -8.19 -16.17
N GLY A 55 -7.70 -7.04 -16.34
CA GLY A 55 -9.07 -6.83 -15.88
C GLY A 55 -9.24 -6.92 -14.37
N LEU A 56 -8.16 -6.65 -13.61
CA LEU A 56 -8.11 -6.64 -12.15
C LEU A 56 -8.35 -5.23 -11.59
N TRP A 57 -8.24 -4.20 -12.43
CA TRP A 57 -8.50 -2.82 -12.05
C TRP A 57 -9.94 -2.39 -12.36
N ASP A 58 -10.82 -2.45 -11.37
CA ASP A 58 -12.15 -1.83 -11.41
C ASP A 58 -12.04 -0.39 -10.90
N LYS A 59 -12.17 0.61 -11.80
CA LYS A 59 -12.10 2.05 -11.46
C LYS A 59 -13.28 2.55 -10.61
N GLY A 60 -14.10 1.64 -10.10
CA GLY A 60 -15.16 1.88 -9.13
C GLY A 60 -15.50 0.54 -8.49
N GLY A 61 -15.30 0.42 -7.18
CA GLY A 61 -15.53 -0.80 -6.42
C GLY A 61 -16.90 -1.41 -6.69
N LYS A 62 -16.96 -2.34 -7.64
CA LYS A 62 -18.02 -3.32 -7.78
C LYS A 62 -17.35 -4.67 -7.68
N GLY A 63 -17.19 -5.11 -6.43
CA GLY A 63 -16.74 -6.45 -6.12
C GLY A 63 -17.42 -7.44 -7.06
N LYS A 64 -16.61 -8.26 -7.73
CA LYS A 64 -17.08 -9.35 -8.57
C LYS A 64 -18.11 -10.14 -7.78
N LYS A 65 -19.36 -9.99 -8.20
CA LYS A 65 -20.54 -10.67 -7.66
C LYS A 65 -20.43 -12.14 -8.04
N GLY A 66 -19.69 -12.92 -7.26
CA GLY A 66 -19.70 -14.38 -7.31
C GLY A 66 -21.10 -14.87 -6.93
N LYS A 67 -21.92 -15.21 -7.92
CA LYS A 67 -23.28 -15.74 -7.73
C LYS A 67 -23.29 -17.25 -8.00
N LYS A 68 -23.23 -18.06 -6.94
CA LYS A 68 -23.86 -19.40 -6.76
C LYS A 68 -23.33 -19.99 -5.43
N GLY A 69 -24.12 -20.47 -4.46
CA GLY A 69 -25.53 -20.80 -4.44
C GLY A 69 -26.08 -20.86 -3.00
N LYS A 70 -27.40 -20.97 -2.95
CA LYS A 70 -28.33 -20.76 -1.83
C LYS A 70 -28.30 -21.91 -0.80
N LYS A 71 -28.33 -21.55 0.48
CA LYS A 71 -29.08 -22.11 1.63
C LYS A 71 -29.09 -23.62 1.90
N GLY A 72 -28.61 -23.97 3.10
CA GLY A 72 -29.16 -25.03 3.95
C GLY A 72 -28.98 -24.66 5.43
N LYS A 73 -30.07 -24.39 6.15
CA LYS A 73 -30.10 -24.22 7.61
C LYS A 73 -29.94 -25.60 8.27
N ALA A 74 -29.13 -25.69 9.32
CA ALA A 74 -29.42 -26.58 10.46
C ALA A 74 -28.75 -26.00 11.73
N LYS A 75 -29.57 -25.75 12.75
CA LYS A 75 -29.14 -25.54 14.14
C LYS A 75 -28.82 -26.92 14.73
N ASP A 76 -27.80 -27.04 15.58
CA ASP A 76 -27.95 -27.72 16.87
C ASP A 76 -26.86 -27.24 17.83
N GLU A 77 -27.26 -27.04 19.09
CA GLU A 77 -26.44 -26.61 20.21
C GLU A 77 -25.54 -27.75 20.72
N ARG A 78 -24.35 -27.42 21.25
CA ARG A 78 -23.83 -27.93 22.56
C ARG A 78 -22.36 -27.52 22.83
N GLN A 79 -22.22 -26.63 23.81
CA GLN A 79 -21.30 -26.62 24.97
C GLN A 79 -19.78 -26.89 24.86
N GLY A 80 -19.02 -26.05 25.58
CA GLY A 80 -17.66 -26.27 26.09
C GLY A 80 -16.60 -25.50 25.29
N GLY A 81 -15.95 -24.43 25.77
CA GLY A 81 -15.52 -24.10 27.12
C GLY A 81 -14.07 -24.50 27.33
N PHE A 82 -13.10 -23.63 27.04
CA PHE A 82 -11.89 -23.40 27.86
C PHE A 82 -11.04 -22.24 27.29
N GLU A 83 -10.79 -21.24 28.14
CA GLU A 83 -9.71 -20.25 27.99
C GLU A 83 -8.43 -20.81 28.61
N PHE A 84 -7.29 -20.46 28.02
CA PHE A 84 -6.05 -20.14 28.75
C PHE A 84 -5.28 -19.08 27.97
#